data_AF-A0AAE9J8I9-F1
#
_entry.id   AF-A0AAE9J8I9-F1
#
_cell.length_a   1.000
_cell.length_b   1.000
_cell.length_c   1.000
_cell.angle_alpha   90.00
_cell.angle_beta   90.00
_cell.angle_gamma   90.00
#
_symmetry.space_group_name_H-M   'P 1'
#
loop_
_entity.id
_entity.type
_entity.pdbx_description
1 polymer ?
#
loop_
_entity_poly.entity_id
_entity_poly.type
_entity_poly.pdbx_seq_one_letter_code
_entity_poly.pdbx_strand_id
1 'polypeptide(L)'
;MPQDASDGYERLTDIAEAAKNEGSELKHVLRDVYRNYSELGSDIHDYYEKNLKKLPETVGQTANDLYSFSQTFKEDANKFLESMMELSPPEKISGFNISNLFANSIFLLVIATFSRCIGSYVTAPVFGIIFLNVGAIILVVIVVPIIATYVYQNLKVRSLAEKRIACAGFIFLQSALIGFINQNDWLESVPFSVLTQIISSFSYPLILAHTDNRQKILGFVAGSSMIFHLAHGFFFSGMDGAFLTIAIMYTFLAICLIQYSIAFRCQTDFDMMLLTMQYVFLISVVRMFAFVSFGKEK
;
A
#
# COMPACT_ATOMS: atom_id res chain seq x y z
N MET A 1 36.91 54.51 -79.69
CA MET A 1 36.78 54.58 -78.21
C MET A 1 36.00 53.34 -77.77
N PRO A 2 36.49 52.55 -76.80
CA PRO A 2 36.07 51.16 -76.61
C PRO A 2 34.79 51.04 -75.77
N GLN A 3 33.98 50.03 -76.07
CA GLN A 3 32.73 49.66 -75.41
C GLN A 3 32.91 48.98 -74.02
N ASP A 4 34.15 48.85 -73.53
CA ASP A 4 34.46 48.11 -72.29
C ASP A 4 34.21 48.90 -70.99
N ALA A 5 33.82 50.19 -71.07
CA ALA A 5 33.60 51.03 -69.90
C ALA A 5 32.17 50.99 -69.35
N SER A 6 31.16 50.57 -70.12
CA SER A 6 29.76 50.52 -69.65
C SER A 6 29.45 49.24 -68.86
N ASP A 7 30.09 48.13 -69.21
CA ASP A 7 29.87 46.81 -68.59
C ASP A 7 30.42 46.71 -67.15
N GLY A 8 31.44 47.54 -66.84
CA GLY A 8 32.01 47.64 -65.49
C GLY A 8 31.16 48.43 -64.50
N TYR A 9 30.35 49.39 -64.98
CA TYR A 9 29.47 50.18 -64.11
C TYR A 9 28.22 49.38 -63.70
N GLU A 10 27.62 48.61 -64.62
CA GLU A 10 26.48 47.74 -64.31
C GLU A 10 26.85 46.68 -63.26
N ARG A 11 28.01 46.04 -63.39
CA ARG A 11 28.52 45.06 -62.39
C ARG A 11 28.76 45.66 -61.01
N LEU A 12 29.17 46.93 -60.91
CA LEU A 12 29.38 47.59 -59.61
C LEU A 12 28.06 47.93 -58.92
N THR A 13 27.01 48.29 -59.68
CA THR A 13 25.65 48.45 -59.15
C THR A 13 25.07 47.13 -58.67
N ASP A 14 25.24 46.04 -59.41
CA ASP A 14 24.76 44.71 -59.02
C ASP A 14 25.47 44.19 -57.75
N ILE A 15 26.78 44.43 -57.63
CA ILE A 15 27.56 44.07 -56.42
C ILE A 15 27.16 44.97 -55.23
N ALA A 16 26.89 46.26 -55.45
CA ALA A 16 26.44 47.17 -54.40
C ALA A 16 25.02 46.84 -53.92
N GLU A 17 24.14 46.41 -54.83
CA GLU A 17 22.76 46.00 -54.51
C GLU A 17 22.73 44.62 -53.83
N ALA A 18 23.58 43.68 -54.25
CA ALA A 18 23.80 42.41 -53.56
C ALA A 18 24.37 42.60 -52.14
N ALA A 19 25.39 43.47 -51.97
CA ALA A 19 25.97 43.78 -50.66
C ALA A 19 24.98 44.51 -49.73
N LYS A 20 24.08 45.34 -50.29
CA LYS A 20 23.00 46.01 -49.54
C LYS A 20 21.92 45.02 -49.10
N ASN A 21 21.58 44.04 -49.94
CA ASN A 21 20.66 42.95 -49.58
C ASN A 21 21.26 42.04 -48.50
N GLU A 22 22.53 41.63 -48.63
CA GLU A 22 23.22 40.82 -47.62
C GLU A 22 23.33 41.54 -46.25
N GLY A 23 23.61 42.86 -46.26
CA GLY A 23 23.64 43.66 -45.03
C GLY A 23 22.25 43.81 -44.37
N SER A 24 21.18 43.76 -45.16
CA SER A 24 19.80 43.77 -44.64
C SER A 24 19.41 42.42 -44.05
N GLU A 25 19.75 41.31 -44.73
CA GLU A 25 19.51 39.95 -44.23
C GLU A 25 20.27 39.67 -42.94
N LEU A 26 21.54 40.08 -42.85
CA LEU A 26 22.33 39.93 -41.63
C LEU A 26 21.70 40.68 -40.44
N LYS A 27 21.11 41.86 -40.69
CA LYS A 27 20.42 42.64 -39.66
C LYS A 27 19.10 42.00 -39.23
N HIS A 28 18.39 41.34 -40.15
CA HIS A 28 17.19 40.56 -39.85
C HIS A 28 17.54 39.30 -39.04
N VAL A 29 18.56 38.54 -39.46
CA VAL A 29 19.06 37.36 -38.74
C VAL A 29 19.53 37.71 -37.33
N LEU A 30 20.32 38.78 -37.16
CA LEU A 30 20.77 39.23 -35.83
C LEU A 30 19.60 39.66 -34.93
N ARG A 31 18.58 40.31 -35.51
CA ARG A 31 17.37 40.69 -34.78
C ARG A 31 16.57 39.47 -34.35
N ASP A 32 16.42 38.47 -35.22
CA ASP A 32 15.67 37.25 -34.92
C ASP A 32 16.42 36.37 -33.92
N VAL A 33 17.75 36.29 -33.99
CA VAL A 33 18.58 35.66 -32.97
C VAL A 33 18.44 36.37 -31.63
N TYR A 34 18.52 37.69 -31.59
CA TYR A 34 18.34 38.46 -30.34
C TYR A 34 16.94 38.27 -29.75
N ARG A 35 15.89 38.24 -30.60
CA ARG A 35 14.51 37.99 -30.17
C ARG A 35 14.33 36.58 -29.61
N ASN A 36 14.86 35.56 -30.29
CA ASN A 36 14.82 34.18 -29.82
C ASN A 36 15.60 33.97 -28.51
N TYR A 37 16.75 34.62 -28.32
CA TYR A 37 17.49 34.55 -27.06
C TYR A 37 16.75 35.27 -25.91
N SER A 38 16.06 36.38 -26.22
CA SER A 38 15.23 37.09 -25.23
C SER A 38 13.99 36.28 -24.83
N GLU A 39 13.32 35.64 -25.79
CA GLU A 39 12.16 34.76 -25.56
C GLU A 39 12.57 33.50 -24.77
N LEU A 40 13.72 32.90 -25.09
CA LEU A 40 14.28 31.78 -24.31
C LEU A 40 14.61 32.19 -22.87
N GLY A 41 15.12 33.41 -22.67
CA GLY A 41 15.40 33.96 -21.35
C GLY A 41 14.13 34.16 -20.50
N SER A 42 13.04 34.64 -21.11
CA SER A 42 11.76 34.76 -20.41
C SER A 42 11.15 33.40 -20.08
N ASP A 43 11.22 32.44 -21.01
CA ASP A 43 10.68 31.09 -20.81
C ASP A 43 11.42 30.33 -19.70
N ILE A 44 12.75 30.48 -19.61
CA ILE A 44 13.56 29.91 -18.52
C ILE A 44 13.23 30.59 -17.18
N HIS A 45 12.99 31.90 -17.18
CA HIS A 45 12.62 32.63 -15.97
C HIS A 45 11.22 32.23 -15.46
N ASP A 46 10.25 32.11 -16.36
CA ASP A 46 8.90 31.63 -16.04
C ASP A 46 8.91 30.17 -15.58
N TYR A 47 9.72 29.31 -16.20
CA TYR A 47 9.90 27.92 -15.75
C TYR A 47 10.52 27.86 -14.35
N TYR A 48 11.50 28.73 -14.05
CA TYR A 48 12.14 28.81 -12.74
C TYR A 48 11.19 29.33 -11.65
N GLU A 49 10.45 30.40 -11.90
CA GLU A 49 9.45 30.93 -10.96
C GLU A 49 8.31 29.93 -10.71
N LYS A 50 7.81 29.27 -11.77
CA LYS A 50 6.62 28.43 -11.67
C LYS A 50 6.91 27.06 -11.08
N ASN A 51 8.07 26.46 -11.38
CA ASN A 51 8.40 25.09 -10.99
C ASN A 51 9.49 25.01 -9.92
N LEU A 52 10.59 25.77 -10.03
CA LEU A 52 11.76 25.63 -9.15
C LEU A 52 11.64 26.43 -7.85
N LYS A 53 10.96 27.59 -7.86
CA LYS A 53 10.75 28.42 -6.66
C LYS A 53 9.74 27.82 -5.68
N LYS A 54 8.74 27.10 -6.18
CA LYS A 54 7.76 26.35 -5.38
C LYS A 54 8.29 25.02 -4.87
N LEU A 55 9.33 24.47 -5.51
CA LEU A 55 9.95 23.21 -5.11
C LEU A 55 10.48 23.21 -3.68
N PRO A 56 11.23 24.23 -3.18
CA PRO A 56 11.65 24.28 -1.79
C PRO A 56 10.50 24.48 -0.80
N GLU A 57 9.43 25.18 -1.18
CA GLU A 57 8.22 25.31 -0.34
C GLU A 57 7.43 23.99 -0.26
N THR A 58 7.23 23.32 -1.39
CA THR A 58 6.58 22.00 -1.47
C THR A 58 7.43 20.92 -0.79
N VAL A 59 8.76 20.95 -0.93
CA VAL A 59 9.68 20.04 -0.23
C VAL A 59 9.72 20.35 1.26
N GLY A 60 9.71 21.62 1.66
CA GLY A 60 9.64 22.02 3.07
C GLY A 60 8.31 21.62 3.73
N GLN A 61 7.19 21.79 3.02
CA GLN A 61 5.88 21.29 3.46
C GLN A 61 5.85 19.77 3.53
N THR A 62 6.31 19.08 2.48
CA THR A 62 6.40 17.60 2.47
C THR A 62 7.29 17.09 3.60
N ALA A 63 8.42 17.76 3.89
CA ALA A 63 9.32 17.37 4.97
C ALA A 63 8.69 17.60 6.36
N ASN A 64 7.95 18.69 6.55
CA ASN A 64 7.19 18.95 7.78
C ASN A 64 6.03 17.97 7.95
N ASP A 65 5.34 17.61 6.86
CA ASP A 65 4.29 16.61 6.84
C ASP A 65 4.87 15.21 7.13
N LEU A 66 6.05 14.89 6.58
CA LEU A 66 6.75 13.64 6.89
C LEU A 66 7.22 13.58 8.34
N TYR A 67 7.72 14.70 8.87
CA TYR A 67 8.18 14.81 10.24
C TYR A 67 7.01 14.66 11.22
N SER A 68 5.91 15.39 11.00
CA SER A 68 4.69 15.26 11.80
C SER A 68 4.08 13.86 11.69
N PHE A 69 4.06 13.26 10.51
CA PHE A 69 3.70 11.85 10.33
C PHE A 69 4.59 10.92 11.17
N SER A 70 5.91 11.12 11.18
CA SER A 70 6.83 10.28 11.96
C SER A 70 6.62 10.42 13.48
N GLN A 71 6.28 11.62 13.95
CA GLN A 71 5.97 11.86 15.36
C GLN A 71 4.66 11.18 15.75
N THR A 72 3.61 11.37 14.96
CA THR A 72 2.32 10.69 15.16
C THR A 72 2.49 9.18 15.13
N PHE A 73 3.26 8.65 14.16
CA PHE A 73 3.57 7.23 14.08
C PHE A 73 4.30 6.72 15.31
N LYS A 74 5.28 7.47 15.82
CA LYS A 74 6.01 7.10 17.03
C LYS A 74 5.09 7.06 18.25
N GLU A 75 4.21 8.05 18.40
CA GLU A 75 3.21 8.06 19.47
C GLU A 75 2.24 6.89 19.36
N ASP A 76 1.74 6.61 18.16
CA ASP A 76 0.81 5.50 17.91
C ASP A 76 1.49 4.14 18.10
N ALA A 77 2.77 4.01 17.74
CA ALA A 77 3.57 2.83 18.01
C ALA A 77 3.79 2.63 19.52
N ASN A 78 4.05 3.69 20.27
CA ASN A 78 4.18 3.63 21.72
C ASN A 78 2.85 3.22 22.37
N LYS A 79 1.73 3.84 21.98
CA LYS A 79 0.40 3.45 22.46
C LYS A 79 0.06 2.00 22.10
N PHE A 80 0.46 1.55 20.90
CA PHE A 80 0.32 0.16 20.50
C PHE A 80 1.13 -0.75 21.44
N LEU A 81 2.41 -0.46 21.69
CA LEU A 81 3.25 -1.26 22.58
C LEU A 81 2.71 -1.29 24.01
N GLU A 82 2.31 -0.13 24.55
CA GLU A 82 1.65 -0.02 25.85
C GLU A 82 0.38 -0.87 25.89
N SER A 83 -0.45 -0.80 24.84
CA SER A 83 -1.68 -1.60 24.75
C SER A 83 -1.42 -3.10 24.72
N MET A 84 -0.30 -3.54 24.12
CA MET A 84 0.09 -4.96 24.07
C MET A 84 0.63 -5.44 25.42
N MET A 85 1.21 -4.54 26.21
CA MET A 85 1.76 -4.83 27.54
C MET A 85 0.71 -4.72 28.66
N GLU A 86 -0.41 -4.05 28.39
CA GLU A 86 -1.49 -3.87 29.35
C GLU A 86 -2.21 -5.19 29.66
N LEU A 87 -2.05 -5.67 30.89
CA LEU A 87 -2.65 -6.92 31.38
C LEU A 87 -3.69 -6.72 32.48
N SER A 88 -4.05 -5.47 32.80
CA SER A 88 -5.15 -5.20 33.72
C SER A 88 -6.47 -5.82 33.21
N PRO A 89 -7.40 -6.14 34.13
CA PRO A 89 -8.71 -6.65 33.76
C PRO A 89 -9.40 -5.72 32.75
N PRO A 90 -9.99 -6.25 31.68
CA PRO A 90 -10.65 -5.43 30.67
C PRO A 90 -11.86 -4.72 31.29
N GLU A 91 -11.91 -3.40 31.23
CA GLU A 91 -13.13 -2.66 31.56
C GLU A 91 -14.25 -3.04 30.58
N LYS A 92 -15.20 -3.88 31.04
CA LYS A 92 -16.42 -4.34 30.34
C LYS A 92 -16.32 -4.34 28.81
N ILE A 93 -15.63 -5.36 28.28
CA ILE A 93 -15.60 -5.59 26.83
C ILE A 93 -16.58 -6.69 26.49
N SER A 94 -17.44 -6.37 25.53
CA SER A 94 -18.45 -7.30 25.03
C SER A 94 -17.77 -8.39 24.21
N GLY A 95 -17.90 -9.66 24.63
CA GLY A 95 -17.49 -10.81 23.83
C GLY A 95 -18.08 -10.77 22.41
N PHE A 96 -19.28 -10.18 22.26
CA PHE A 96 -19.94 -9.97 20.98
C PHE A 96 -19.12 -9.08 20.03
N ASN A 97 -18.50 -8.00 20.51
CA ASN A 97 -17.72 -7.09 19.65
C ASN A 97 -16.48 -7.80 19.09
N ILE A 98 -15.79 -8.56 19.94
CA ILE A 98 -14.63 -9.36 19.53
C ILE A 98 -15.04 -10.45 18.53
N SER A 99 -16.14 -11.16 18.79
CA SER A 99 -16.67 -12.15 17.85
C SER A 99 -17.05 -11.50 16.52
N ASN A 100 -17.58 -10.27 16.50
CA ASN A 100 -17.89 -9.54 15.27
C ASN A 100 -16.64 -9.15 14.48
N LEU A 101 -15.55 -8.73 15.13
CA LEU A 101 -14.25 -8.48 14.48
C LEU A 101 -13.76 -9.75 13.77
N PHE A 102 -13.82 -10.89 14.46
CA PHE A 102 -13.42 -12.17 13.87
C PHE A 102 -14.36 -12.62 12.76
N ALA A 103 -15.68 -12.42 12.88
CA ALA A 103 -16.64 -12.73 11.84
C ALA A 103 -16.40 -11.92 10.55
N ASN A 104 -16.16 -10.61 10.67
CA ASN A 104 -15.79 -9.76 9.54
C ASN A 104 -14.44 -10.23 8.93
N SER A 105 -13.50 -10.66 9.78
CA SER A 105 -12.18 -11.14 9.32
C SER A 105 -12.30 -12.44 8.53
N ILE A 106 -13.16 -13.37 8.96
CA ILE A 106 -13.47 -14.60 8.22
C ILE A 106 -14.00 -14.26 6.83
N PHE A 107 -15.00 -13.38 6.75
CA PHE A 107 -15.58 -12.95 5.47
C PHE A 107 -14.50 -12.40 4.52
N LEU A 108 -13.68 -11.46 4.99
CA LEU A 108 -12.63 -10.86 4.19
C LEU A 108 -11.52 -11.86 3.80
N LEU A 109 -11.12 -12.78 4.69
CA LEU A 109 -10.11 -13.80 4.40
C LEU A 109 -10.58 -14.84 3.38
N VAL A 110 -11.89 -15.13 3.33
CA VAL A 110 -12.47 -15.96 2.27
C VAL A 110 -12.33 -15.26 0.91
N ILE A 111 -12.67 -13.97 0.84
CA ILE A 111 -12.47 -13.15 -0.37
C ILE A 111 -11.00 -13.11 -0.76
N ALA A 112 -10.10 -12.88 0.20
CA ALA A 112 -8.66 -12.87 -0.01
C ALA A 112 -8.16 -14.19 -0.62
N THR A 113 -8.73 -15.32 -0.18
CA THR A 113 -8.34 -16.65 -0.68
C THR A 113 -8.73 -16.83 -2.15
N PHE A 114 -9.98 -16.54 -2.52
CA PHE A 114 -10.42 -16.61 -3.92
C PHE A 114 -9.64 -15.64 -4.81
N SER A 115 -9.47 -14.41 -4.33
CA SER A 115 -8.78 -13.37 -5.07
C SER A 115 -7.30 -13.70 -5.31
N ARG A 116 -6.63 -14.31 -4.33
CA ARG A 116 -5.24 -14.78 -4.50
C ARG A 116 -5.14 -15.84 -5.59
N CYS A 117 -6.07 -16.80 -5.63
CA CYS A 117 -6.10 -17.79 -6.72
C CYS A 117 -6.22 -17.09 -8.08
N ILE A 118 -7.14 -16.14 -8.22
CA ILE A 118 -7.27 -15.33 -9.45
C ILE A 118 -5.94 -14.60 -9.75
N GLY A 119 -5.32 -14.03 -8.73
CA GLY A 119 -4.03 -13.35 -8.81
C GLY A 119 -2.92 -14.20 -9.42
N SER A 120 -2.75 -15.41 -8.90
CA SER A 120 -1.69 -16.33 -9.32
C SER A 120 -1.89 -16.87 -10.74
N TYR A 121 -3.14 -17.07 -11.19
CA TYR A 121 -3.41 -17.71 -12.49
C TYR A 121 -3.78 -16.74 -13.62
N VAL A 122 -4.44 -15.62 -13.31
CA VAL A 122 -5.02 -14.72 -14.33
C VAL A 122 -4.16 -13.47 -14.54
N THR A 123 -3.63 -12.89 -13.46
CA THR A 123 -2.89 -11.62 -13.54
C THR A 123 -1.40 -11.78 -13.80
N ALA A 124 -0.84 -12.98 -13.56
CA ALA A 124 0.53 -13.38 -13.88
C ALA A 124 1.03 -12.92 -15.27
N PRO A 125 0.31 -13.19 -16.37
CA PRO A 125 0.80 -12.85 -17.71
C PRO A 125 0.62 -11.37 -18.06
N VAL A 126 -0.30 -10.67 -17.39
CA VAL A 126 -0.71 -9.29 -17.72
C VAL A 126 0.11 -8.26 -16.94
N PHE A 127 0.36 -8.51 -15.65
CA PHE A 127 1.09 -7.58 -14.78
C PHE A 127 2.60 -7.75 -14.84
N GLY A 128 3.11 -8.92 -15.22
CA GLY A 128 4.56 -9.16 -15.40
C GLY A 128 5.22 -8.25 -16.44
N ILE A 129 4.43 -7.66 -17.35
CA ILE A 129 4.88 -6.69 -18.36
C ILE A 129 5.00 -5.27 -17.78
N ILE A 130 4.21 -4.94 -16.75
CA ILE A 130 4.03 -3.56 -16.24
C ILE A 130 4.72 -3.35 -14.89
N PHE A 131 4.80 -4.37 -14.03
CA PHE A 131 5.33 -4.27 -12.67
C PHE A 131 6.39 -5.34 -12.39
N LEU A 132 7.54 -4.90 -11.88
CA LEU A 132 8.53 -5.77 -11.24
C LEU A 132 8.00 -6.22 -9.85
N ASN A 133 8.39 -7.41 -9.38
CA ASN A 133 7.95 -7.98 -8.10
C ASN A 133 8.12 -7.00 -6.91
N VAL A 134 9.21 -6.22 -6.88
CA VAL A 134 9.46 -5.21 -5.85
C VAL A 134 8.37 -4.12 -5.83
N GLY A 135 7.93 -3.67 -7.00
CA GLY A 135 6.85 -2.68 -7.12
C GLY A 135 5.52 -3.22 -6.60
N ALA A 136 5.20 -4.47 -6.93
CA ALA A 136 4.00 -5.14 -6.42
C ALA A 136 4.04 -5.31 -4.90
N ILE A 137 5.19 -5.66 -4.31
CA ILE A 137 5.36 -5.74 -2.85
C ILE A 137 5.12 -4.38 -2.19
N ILE A 138 5.70 -3.29 -2.72
CA ILE A 138 5.47 -1.93 -2.19
C ILE A 138 3.99 -1.57 -2.27
N LEU A 139 3.33 -1.88 -3.38
CA LEU A 139 1.91 -1.64 -3.54
C LEU A 139 1.08 -2.37 -2.49
N VAL A 140 1.35 -3.65 -2.28
CA VAL A 140 0.62 -4.52 -1.35
C VAL A 140 0.84 -4.10 0.10
N VAL A 141 2.07 -3.78 0.49
CA VAL A 141 2.44 -3.53 1.89
C VAL A 141 2.10 -2.11 2.32
N ILE A 142 2.26 -1.12 1.43
CA ILE A 142 2.19 0.31 1.79
C ILE A 142 1.01 0.99 1.10
N VAL A 143 0.99 0.97 -0.23
CA VAL A 143 0.09 1.84 -1.01
C VAL A 143 -1.38 1.42 -0.85
N VAL A 144 -1.68 0.13 -1.00
CA VAL A 144 -3.06 -0.38 -0.87
C VAL A 144 -3.62 -0.15 0.53
N PRO A 145 -2.92 -0.48 1.64
CA PRO A 145 -3.42 -0.19 2.99
C PRO A 145 -3.66 1.30 3.27
N ILE A 146 -2.78 2.19 2.81
CA ILE A 146 -2.92 3.65 2.98
C ILE A 146 -4.13 4.16 2.19
N ILE A 147 -4.22 3.84 0.91
CA ILE A 147 -5.34 4.26 0.05
C ILE A 147 -6.65 3.68 0.58
N ALA A 148 -6.68 2.41 0.96
CA ALA A 148 -7.87 1.76 1.50
C ALA A 148 -8.34 2.45 2.78
N THR A 149 -7.42 2.80 3.69
CA THR A 149 -7.75 3.52 4.93
C THR A 149 -8.27 4.93 4.63
N TYR A 150 -7.60 5.67 3.75
CA TYR A 150 -8.03 7.01 3.34
C TYR A 150 -9.41 6.99 2.68
N VAL A 151 -9.62 6.10 1.70
CA VAL A 151 -10.92 5.94 1.04
C VAL A 151 -11.97 5.50 2.05
N TYR A 152 -11.66 4.54 2.93
CA TYR A 152 -12.59 4.10 3.95
C TYR A 152 -13.07 5.25 4.84
N GLN A 153 -12.16 6.11 5.30
CA GLN A 153 -12.52 7.25 6.15
C GLN A 153 -13.36 8.30 5.42
N ASN A 154 -13.07 8.53 4.13
CA ASN A 154 -13.74 9.56 3.34
C ASN A 154 -15.00 9.06 2.59
N LEU A 155 -15.24 7.75 2.54
CA LEU A 155 -16.37 7.18 1.83
C LEU A 155 -17.67 7.46 2.59
N LYS A 156 -18.52 8.32 2.04
CA LYS A 156 -19.86 8.60 2.56
C LYS A 156 -20.81 7.50 2.11
N VAL A 157 -21.12 6.58 3.01
CA VAL A 157 -22.03 5.45 2.79
C VAL A 157 -23.30 5.59 3.61
N ARG A 158 -24.36 4.89 3.19
CA ARG A 158 -25.63 4.83 3.91
C ARG A 158 -25.71 3.63 4.85
N SER A 159 -24.87 2.62 4.66
CA SER A 159 -24.92 1.37 5.45
C SER A 159 -23.56 0.76 5.74
N LEU A 160 -23.50 -0.06 6.79
CA LEU A 160 -22.32 -0.89 7.11
C LEU A 160 -22.04 -1.92 6.01
N ALA A 161 -23.08 -2.43 5.32
CA ALA A 161 -22.93 -3.38 4.23
C ALA A 161 -22.12 -2.78 3.07
N GLU A 162 -22.36 -1.51 2.73
CA GLU A 162 -21.58 -0.78 1.72
C GLU A 162 -20.10 -0.68 2.10
N LYS A 163 -19.78 -0.40 3.37
CA LYS A 163 -18.38 -0.45 3.85
C LYS A 163 -17.78 -1.83 3.75
N ARG A 164 -18.53 -2.88 4.12
CA ARG A 164 -18.06 -4.27 4.02
C ARG A 164 -17.68 -4.64 2.58
N ILE A 165 -18.49 -4.22 1.62
CA ILE A 165 -18.22 -4.40 0.18
C ILE A 165 -16.99 -3.58 -0.25
N ALA A 166 -16.86 -2.32 0.19
CA ALA A 166 -15.69 -1.51 -0.12
C ALA A 166 -14.39 -2.14 0.41
N CYS A 167 -14.38 -2.60 1.67
CA CYS A 167 -13.26 -3.34 2.25
C CYS A 167 -12.98 -4.63 1.46
N ALA A 168 -14.01 -5.40 1.10
CA ALA A 168 -13.87 -6.60 0.28
C ALA A 168 -13.16 -6.31 -1.05
N GLY A 169 -13.50 -5.19 -1.70
CA GLY A 169 -12.83 -4.75 -2.93
C GLY A 169 -11.33 -4.48 -2.74
N PHE A 170 -10.94 -3.80 -1.66
CA PHE A 170 -9.53 -3.56 -1.36
C PHE A 170 -8.77 -4.83 -0.96
N ILE A 171 -9.39 -5.70 -0.15
CA ILE A 171 -8.83 -7.01 0.19
C ILE A 171 -8.64 -7.87 -1.06
N PHE A 172 -9.62 -7.84 -1.97
CA PHE A 172 -9.51 -8.50 -3.27
C PHE A 172 -8.30 -7.95 -4.04
N LEU A 173 -8.22 -6.64 -4.24
CA LEU A 173 -7.09 -6.04 -4.97
C LEU A 173 -5.72 -6.43 -4.37
N GLN A 174 -5.56 -6.30 -3.05
CA GLN A 174 -4.31 -6.66 -2.38
C GLN A 174 -3.99 -8.15 -2.55
N SER A 175 -4.99 -9.02 -2.39
CA SER A 175 -4.79 -10.47 -2.42
C SER A 175 -4.52 -10.99 -3.83
N ALA A 176 -5.13 -10.38 -4.86
CA ALA A 176 -4.78 -10.65 -6.25
C ALA A 176 -3.32 -10.30 -6.54
N LEU A 177 -2.85 -9.13 -6.08
CA LEU A 177 -1.45 -8.74 -6.22
C LEU A 177 -0.50 -9.68 -5.46
N ILE A 178 -0.88 -10.13 -4.26
CA ILE A 178 -0.12 -11.17 -3.53
C ILE A 178 -0.08 -12.48 -4.32
N GLY A 179 -1.20 -12.87 -4.95
CA GLY A 179 -1.25 -14.04 -5.80
C GLY A 179 -0.30 -13.95 -6.98
N PHE A 180 -0.21 -12.77 -7.60
CA PHE A 180 0.76 -12.46 -8.66
C PHE A 180 2.21 -12.58 -8.15
N ILE A 181 2.53 -11.97 -7.00
CA ILE A 181 3.89 -12.02 -6.41
C ILE A 181 4.32 -13.48 -6.17
N ASN A 182 3.42 -14.29 -5.61
CA ASN A 182 3.70 -15.67 -5.22
C ASN A 182 3.33 -16.70 -6.31
N GLN A 183 3.18 -16.29 -7.57
CA GLN A 183 2.67 -17.16 -8.64
C GLN A 183 3.49 -18.45 -8.86
N ASN A 184 4.79 -18.39 -8.55
CA ASN A 184 5.71 -19.52 -8.68
C ASN A 184 6.07 -20.15 -7.32
N ASP A 185 5.66 -19.52 -6.22
CA ASP A 185 5.96 -19.98 -4.87
C ASP A 185 4.82 -20.85 -4.35
N TRP A 186 5.15 -22.07 -3.95
CA TRP A 186 4.22 -22.95 -3.28
C TRP A 186 4.83 -23.50 -2.00
N LEU A 187 4.00 -23.57 -0.95
CA LEU A 187 4.32 -24.25 0.30
C LEU A 187 3.57 -25.57 0.34
N GLU A 188 4.30 -26.65 0.66
CA GLU A 188 3.73 -28.00 0.78
C GLU A 188 2.61 -28.05 1.82
N SER A 189 2.77 -27.30 2.91
CA SER A 189 1.81 -27.22 4.01
C SER A 189 1.59 -25.77 4.46
N VAL A 190 0.32 -25.37 4.63
CA VAL A 190 -0.03 -24.01 5.09
C VAL A 190 -1.24 -24.06 6.02
N PRO A 191 -1.18 -23.47 7.22
CA PRO A 191 -2.35 -23.38 8.08
C PRO A 191 -3.41 -22.47 7.47
N PHE A 192 -4.68 -22.81 7.64
CA PHE A 192 -5.76 -21.95 7.19
C PHE A 192 -5.87 -20.70 8.07
N SER A 193 -5.65 -19.52 7.49
CA SER A 193 -5.77 -18.24 8.21
C SER A 193 -7.16 -18.00 8.80
N VAL A 194 -8.20 -18.53 8.14
CA VAL A 194 -9.60 -18.49 8.59
C VAL A 194 -9.80 -19.28 9.88
N LEU A 195 -9.06 -20.38 10.07
CA LEU A 195 -9.24 -21.27 11.22
C LEU A 195 -8.96 -20.54 12.54
N THR A 196 -7.88 -19.76 12.60
CA THR A 196 -7.56 -18.91 13.77
C THR A 196 -8.71 -17.98 14.13
N GLN A 197 -9.35 -17.38 13.12
CA GLN A 197 -10.44 -16.41 13.36
C GLN A 197 -11.68 -17.11 13.89
N ILE A 198 -12.03 -18.27 13.32
CA ILE A 198 -13.14 -19.10 13.80
C ILE A 198 -12.90 -19.46 15.27
N ILE A 199 -11.75 -20.03 15.59
CA ILE A 199 -11.44 -20.46 16.96
C ILE A 199 -11.43 -19.27 17.91
N SER A 200 -10.81 -18.16 17.53
CA SER A 200 -10.76 -16.96 18.35
C SER A 200 -12.16 -16.37 18.60
N SER A 201 -13.05 -16.42 17.60
CA SER A 201 -14.43 -15.93 17.72
C SER A 201 -15.27 -16.70 18.75
N PHE A 202 -14.95 -17.98 18.98
CA PHE A 202 -15.62 -18.84 19.97
C PHE A 202 -14.88 -18.90 21.31
N SER A 203 -13.56 -19.04 21.28
CA SER A 203 -12.74 -19.22 22.48
C SER A 203 -12.75 -17.99 23.36
N TYR A 204 -12.73 -16.78 22.78
CA TYR A 204 -12.75 -15.53 23.53
C TYR A 204 -14.01 -15.37 24.40
N PRO A 205 -15.25 -15.39 23.86
CA PRO A 205 -16.45 -15.27 24.69
C PRO A 205 -16.59 -16.43 25.68
N LEU A 206 -16.13 -17.63 25.32
CA LEU A 206 -16.16 -18.79 26.20
C LEU A 206 -15.30 -18.57 27.45
N ILE A 207 -14.05 -18.15 27.32
CA ILE A 207 -13.18 -17.93 28.48
C ILE A 207 -13.57 -16.67 29.27
N LEU A 208 -14.06 -15.63 28.58
CA LEU A 208 -14.53 -14.40 29.21
C LEU A 208 -15.68 -14.66 30.19
N ALA A 209 -16.53 -15.67 29.94
CA ALA A 209 -17.60 -16.06 30.85
C ALA A 209 -17.09 -16.65 32.19
N HIS A 210 -15.82 -17.06 32.26
CA HIS A 210 -15.24 -17.76 33.41
C HIS A 210 -14.18 -16.95 34.16
N THR A 211 -13.61 -15.92 33.53
CA THR A 211 -12.58 -15.08 34.16
C THR A 211 -12.48 -13.71 33.49
N ASP A 212 -12.14 -12.71 34.29
CA ASP A 212 -11.75 -11.36 33.90
C ASP A 212 -10.22 -11.19 33.79
N ASN A 213 -9.45 -12.23 34.11
CA ASN A 213 -8.00 -12.18 34.04
C ASN A 213 -7.54 -12.20 32.57
N ARG A 214 -7.00 -11.07 32.12
CA ARG A 214 -6.56 -10.85 30.73
C ARG A 214 -5.52 -11.87 30.26
N GLN A 215 -4.56 -12.23 31.11
CA GLN A 215 -3.55 -13.24 30.77
C GLN A 215 -4.17 -14.62 30.53
N LYS A 216 -5.14 -15.02 31.37
CA LYS A 216 -5.87 -16.29 31.18
C LYS A 216 -6.71 -16.28 29.91
N ILE A 217 -7.38 -15.16 29.61
CA ILE A 217 -8.18 -15.00 28.38
C ILE A 217 -7.29 -15.15 27.15
N LEU A 218 -6.23 -14.36 27.05
CA LEU A 218 -5.32 -14.43 25.90
C LEU A 218 -4.64 -15.80 25.79
N GLY A 219 -4.17 -16.34 26.91
CA GLY A 219 -3.51 -17.65 26.94
C GLY A 219 -4.44 -18.76 26.45
N PHE A 220 -5.73 -18.69 26.79
CA PHE A 220 -6.74 -19.63 26.31
C PHE A 220 -7.00 -19.48 24.80
N VAL A 221 -7.15 -18.26 24.29
CA VAL A 221 -7.32 -18.02 22.84
C VAL A 221 -6.08 -18.47 22.06
N ALA A 222 -4.88 -18.15 22.54
CA ALA A 222 -3.63 -18.56 21.91
C ALA A 222 -3.46 -20.09 21.94
N GLY A 223 -3.68 -20.70 23.11
CA GLY A 223 -3.56 -22.15 23.31
C GLY A 223 -4.56 -22.92 22.45
N SER A 224 -5.83 -22.52 22.44
CA SER A 224 -6.85 -23.13 21.58
C SER A 224 -6.49 -22.99 20.10
N SER A 225 -6.12 -21.79 19.63
CA SER A 225 -5.71 -21.58 18.24
C SER A 225 -4.53 -22.47 17.84
N MET A 226 -3.50 -22.56 18.68
CA MET A 226 -2.34 -23.41 18.40
C MET A 226 -2.68 -24.90 18.40
N ILE A 227 -3.49 -25.39 19.35
CA ILE A 227 -3.93 -26.79 19.39
C ILE A 227 -4.62 -27.18 18.08
N PHE A 228 -5.50 -26.33 17.56
CA PHE A 228 -6.17 -26.59 16.30
C PHE A 228 -5.23 -26.52 15.09
N HIS A 229 -4.27 -25.59 15.07
CA HIS A 229 -3.24 -25.59 14.01
C HIS A 229 -2.40 -26.85 14.04
N LEU A 230 -2.00 -27.32 15.22
CA LEU A 230 -1.26 -28.57 15.38
C LEU A 230 -2.10 -29.77 14.94
N ALA A 231 -3.38 -29.83 15.31
CA ALA A 231 -4.29 -30.86 14.82
C ALA A 231 -4.44 -30.81 13.28
N HIS A 232 -4.61 -29.62 12.71
CA HIS A 232 -4.69 -29.43 11.27
C HIS A 232 -3.42 -29.90 10.55
N GLY A 233 -2.26 -29.52 11.07
CA GLY A 233 -0.95 -29.96 10.57
C GLY A 233 -0.82 -31.48 10.63
N PHE A 234 -1.11 -32.08 11.78
CA PHE A 234 -0.99 -33.52 12.00
C PHE A 234 -1.91 -34.35 11.10
N PHE A 235 -3.17 -33.94 10.92
CA PHE A 235 -4.16 -34.75 10.20
C PHE A 235 -4.27 -34.47 8.70
N PHE A 236 -3.95 -33.25 8.22
CA PHE A 236 -4.32 -32.84 6.86
C PHE A 236 -3.19 -32.31 5.99
N SER A 237 -2.18 -31.65 6.56
CA SER A 237 -1.25 -30.83 5.77
C SER A 237 0.22 -31.15 5.98
N GLY A 238 0.59 -31.88 7.03
CA GLY A 238 1.98 -31.99 7.47
C GLY A 238 2.38 -30.80 8.34
N MET A 239 3.47 -30.98 9.09
CA MET A 239 4.02 -29.96 9.98
C MET A 239 5.48 -29.75 9.64
N ASP A 240 5.76 -28.74 8.81
CA ASP A 240 7.11 -28.24 8.59
C ASP A 240 7.36 -26.93 9.37
N GLY A 241 8.59 -26.41 9.29
CA GLY A 241 8.95 -25.17 9.97
C GLY A 241 8.17 -23.95 9.46
N ALA A 242 7.82 -23.91 8.16
CA ALA A 242 7.06 -22.81 7.57
C ALA A 242 5.63 -22.82 8.07
N PHE A 243 5.00 -23.99 8.14
CA PHE A 243 3.68 -24.20 8.72
C PHE A 243 3.61 -23.68 10.16
N LEU A 244 4.53 -24.11 11.01
CA LEU A 244 4.54 -23.72 12.41
C LEU A 244 4.77 -22.21 12.57
N THR A 245 5.66 -21.64 11.77
CA THR A 245 5.93 -20.20 11.75
C THR A 245 4.67 -19.41 11.39
N ILE A 246 3.97 -19.79 10.33
CA ILE A 246 2.73 -19.12 9.91
C ILE A 246 1.63 -19.29 10.97
N ALA A 247 1.51 -20.46 11.58
CA ALA A 247 0.53 -20.73 12.63
C ALA A 247 0.75 -19.85 13.87
N ILE A 248 2.01 -19.70 14.30
CA ILE A 248 2.40 -18.80 15.39
C ILE A 248 2.05 -17.36 15.02
N MET A 249 2.39 -16.92 13.81
CA MET A 249 2.12 -15.54 13.39
C MET A 249 0.62 -15.23 13.32
N TYR A 250 -0.21 -16.13 12.78
CA TYR A 250 -1.66 -15.92 12.81
C TYR A 250 -2.21 -15.86 14.22
N THR A 251 -1.73 -16.73 15.12
CA THR A 251 -2.14 -16.72 16.51
C THR A 251 -1.73 -15.42 17.20
N PHE A 252 -0.49 -14.99 17.02
CA PHE A 252 0.02 -13.73 17.56
C PHE A 252 -0.80 -12.54 17.06
N LEU A 253 -1.07 -12.46 15.75
CA LEU A 253 -1.90 -11.40 15.19
C LEU A 253 -3.32 -11.39 15.76
N ALA A 254 -3.95 -12.55 15.98
CA ALA A 254 -5.26 -12.62 16.62
C ALA A 254 -5.23 -12.11 18.07
N ILE A 255 -4.18 -12.41 18.82
CA ILE A 255 -3.96 -11.85 20.17
C ILE A 255 -3.75 -10.33 20.12
N CYS A 256 -2.95 -9.83 19.18
CA CYS A 256 -2.79 -8.39 18.97
C CYS A 256 -4.11 -7.71 18.62
N LEU A 257 -4.95 -8.32 17.78
CA LEU A 257 -6.27 -7.78 17.45
C LEU A 257 -7.15 -7.66 18.71
N ILE A 258 -7.20 -8.71 19.53
CA ILE A 258 -7.94 -8.69 20.81
C ILE A 258 -7.39 -7.58 21.71
N GLN A 259 -6.09 -7.56 21.95
CA GLN A 259 -5.43 -6.57 22.80
C GLN A 259 -5.67 -5.13 22.32
N TYR A 260 -5.56 -4.88 21.02
CA TYR A 260 -5.78 -3.58 20.42
C TYR A 260 -7.26 -3.16 20.53
N SER A 261 -8.18 -4.06 20.20
CA SER A 261 -9.62 -3.78 20.32
C SER A 261 -10.05 -3.51 21.77
N ILE A 262 -9.35 -4.09 22.75
CA ILE A 262 -9.55 -3.82 24.16
C ILE A 262 -9.10 -2.41 24.54
N ALA A 263 -7.89 -2.03 24.15
CA ALA A 263 -7.31 -0.73 24.52
C ALA A 263 -8.02 0.44 23.83
N PHE A 264 -8.35 0.30 22.54
CA PHE A 264 -8.92 1.40 21.74
C PHE A 264 -10.45 1.38 21.68
N ARG A 265 -11.09 0.39 22.32
CA ARG A 265 -12.55 0.22 22.44
C ARG A 265 -13.27 0.58 21.15
N CYS A 266 -13.19 -0.25 20.12
CA CYS A 266 -13.96 -0.02 18.90
C CYS A 266 -15.45 0.16 19.25
N GLN A 267 -15.94 1.41 19.20
CA GLN A 267 -17.25 1.77 19.74
C GLN A 267 -18.35 1.57 18.71
N THR A 268 -17.99 1.69 17.42
CA THR A 268 -18.93 1.55 16.31
C THR A 268 -18.62 0.34 15.44
N ASP A 269 -19.65 -0.19 14.78
CA ASP A 269 -19.48 -1.24 13.77
C ASP A 269 -18.57 -0.79 12.61
N PHE A 270 -18.53 0.52 12.35
CA PHE A 270 -17.66 1.13 11.35
C PHE A 270 -16.19 1.08 11.77
N ASP A 271 -15.88 1.36 13.03
CA ASP A 271 -14.50 1.29 13.54
C ASP A 271 -14.02 -0.17 13.55
N MET A 272 -14.89 -1.08 13.98
CA MET A 272 -14.61 -2.51 13.95
C MET A 272 -14.30 -3.01 12.54
N MET A 273 -15.05 -2.55 11.54
CA MET A 273 -14.82 -2.94 10.15
C MET A 273 -13.51 -2.38 9.59
N LEU A 274 -13.14 -1.15 9.92
CA LEU A 274 -11.84 -0.57 9.55
C LEU A 274 -10.68 -1.37 10.14
N LEU A 275 -10.74 -1.65 11.44
CA LEU A 275 -9.74 -2.44 12.14
C LEU A 275 -9.63 -3.84 11.54
N THR A 276 -10.76 -4.48 11.23
CA THR A 276 -10.81 -5.79 10.57
C THR A 276 -10.11 -5.77 9.21
N MET A 277 -10.35 -4.73 8.39
CA MET A 277 -9.69 -4.61 7.09
C MET A 277 -8.16 -4.51 7.24
N GLN A 278 -7.69 -3.65 8.16
CA GLN A 278 -6.26 -3.48 8.42
C GLN A 278 -5.62 -4.77 8.96
N TYR A 279 -6.33 -5.47 9.84
CA TYR A 279 -5.92 -6.77 10.34
C TYR A 279 -5.77 -7.83 9.23
N VAL A 280 -6.73 -7.89 8.30
CA VAL A 280 -6.69 -8.86 7.19
C VAL A 280 -5.61 -8.50 6.16
N PHE A 281 -5.32 -7.22 5.94
CA PHE A 281 -4.14 -6.81 5.17
C PHE A 281 -2.86 -7.37 5.81
N LEU A 282 -2.71 -7.23 7.12
CA LEU A 282 -1.51 -7.68 7.83
C LEU A 282 -1.37 -9.22 7.78
N ILE A 283 -2.45 -9.97 7.97
CA ILE A 283 -2.44 -11.43 7.78
C ILE A 283 -1.96 -11.79 6.37
N SER A 284 -2.49 -11.10 5.35
CA SER A 284 -2.19 -11.40 3.95
C SER A 284 -0.73 -11.11 3.62
N VAL A 285 -0.18 -10.02 4.15
CA VAL A 285 1.24 -9.65 4.01
C VAL A 285 2.16 -10.64 4.73
N VAL A 286 1.84 -11.04 5.96
CA VAL A 286 2.61 -12.05 6.70
C VAL A 286 2.66 -13.37 5.92
N ARG A 287 1.52 -13.80 5.36
CA ARG A 287 1.47 -14.99 4.52
C ARG A 287 2.32 -14.82 3.25
N MET A 288 2.23 -13.67 2.60
CA MET A 288 3.04 -13.37 1.41
C MET A 288 4.54 -13.54 1.72
N PHE A 289 5.04 -12.90 2.77
CA PHE A 289 6.44 -13.01 3.15
C PHE A 289 6.86 -14.43 3.55
N ALA A 290 5.99 -15.20 4.20
CA ALA A 290 6.28 -16.60 4.51
C ALA A 290 6.43 -17.44 3.23
N PHE A 291 5.59 -17.21 2.22
CA PHE A 291 5.73 -17.88 0.91
C PHE A 291 7.00 -17.44 0.18
N VAL A 292 7.34 -16.16 0.17
CA VAL A 292 8.58 -15.67 -0.46
C VAL A 292 9.83 -16.21 0.26
N SER A 293 9.76 -16.39 1.58
CA SER A 293 10.94 -16.81 2.38
C SER A 293 11.15 -18.32 2.40
N PHE A 294 10.07 -19.10 2.35
CA PHE A 294 10.10 -20.56 2.52
C PHE A 294 9.60 -21.33 1.29
N GLY A 295 9.08 -20.63 0.28
CA GLY A 295 8.64 -21.23 -0.98
C GLY A 295 9.82 -21.85 -1.73
N LYS A 296 9.56 -22.97 -2.39
CA LYS A 296 10.50 -23.57 -3.33
C LYS A 296 10.22 -22.98 -4.71
N GLU A 297 11.24 -22.39 -5.34
CA GLU A 297 11.19 -22.15 -6.79
C GLU A 297 11.16 -23.51 -7.51
N LYS A 298 10.21 -23.68 -8.43
CA LYS A 298 10.16 -24.86 -9.32
C LYS A 298 11.07 -24.68 -10.52
#